data_AF-A0A2D8EI63-F1
#
_entry.id   AF-A0A2D8EI63-F1
#
_cell.length_a   1.000
_cell.length_b   1.000
_cell.length_c   1.000
_cell.angle_alpha   90.00
_cell.angle_beta   90.00
_cell.angle_gamma   90.00
#
_symmetry.space_group_name_H-M   'P 1'
#
loop_
_entity.id
_entity.type
_entity.pdbx_description
1 polymer ?
#
loop_
_entity_poly.entity_id
_entity_poly.type
_entity_poly.pdbx_seq_one_letter_code
_entity_poly.pdbx_strand_id
1 'polypeptide(L)'
;MRDSDPYDYLIDSSTGRANYILEELPESVRTNVEKITKRGTNRSHEQAMKEDWKYANTLGKANARRIKIHEDEVAEKAKLQREKEERAALMMKARRDPKRIERDYCFWTNAHEITNYWDSIEDYERYKNKKKKKFQGYY
;
A
#
# COMPACT_ATOMS: atom_id res chain seq x y z
N MET A 1 -28.07 -62.10 12.06
CA MET A 1 -28.92 -61.34 11.12
C MET A 1 -28.02 -60.28 10.50
N ARG A 2 -27.93 -60.20 9.16
CA ARG A 2 -27.27 -59.05 8.52
C ARG A 2 -28.31 -57.95 8.54
N ASP A 3 -28.08 -56.92 9.34
CA ASP A 3 -28.87 -55.70 9.28
C ASP A 3 -28.74 -55.16 7.87
N SER A 4 -29.83 -55.23 7.10
CA SER A 4 -29.90 -54.61 5.79
C SER A 4 -29.85 -53.11 6.01
N ASP A 5 -28.73 -52.47 5.65
CA ASP A 5 -28.67 -51.02 5.66
C ASP A 5 -29.83 -50.48 4.81
N PRO A 6 -30.69 -49.59 5.35
CA PRO A 6 -31.91 -49.15 4.70
C PRO A 6 -31.68 -48.10 3.59
N TYR A 7 -30.42 -47.86 3.23
CA TYR A 7 -30.02 -46.80 2.32
C TYR A 7 -29.45 -47.37 1.03
N ASP A 8 -29.86 -46.80 -0.10
CA ASP A 8 -29.38 -47.22 -1.40
C ASP A 8 -27.94 -46.73 -1.62
N TYR A 9 -27.12 -47.60 -2.20
CA TYR A 9 -25.73 -47.32 -2.54
C TYR A 9 -25.46 -47.69 -3.99
N LEU A 10 -24.71 -46.83 -4.67
CA LEU A 10 -24.21 -47.06 -6.01
C LEU A 10 -22.84 -47.70 -5.91
N ILE A 11 -22.67 -48.87 -6.52
CA ILE A 11 -21.36 -49.49 -6.68
C ILE A 11 -20.71 -48.88 -7.92
N ASP A 12 -19.59 -48.20 -7.72
CA ASP A 12 -18.78 -47.69 -8.83
C ASP A 12 -18.16 -48.88 -9.59
N SER A 13 -18.54 -49.04 -10.85
CA SER A 13 -18.13 -50.15 -11.71
C SER A 13 -16.63 -50.19 -11.97
N SER A 14 -15.94 -49.06 -11.80
CA SER A 14 -14.50 -48.93 -12.05
C SER A 14 -13.64 -49.29 -10.83
N THR A 15 -14.08 -48.92 -9.63
CA THR A 15 -13.30 -49.08 -8.39
C THR A 15 -13.86 -50.14 -7.44
N GLY A 16 -15.07 -50.65 -7.71
CA GLY A 16 -15.78 -51.62 -6.87
C GLY A 16 -16.22 -51.05 -5.52
N ARG A 17 -16.18 -49.72 -5.35
CA ARG A 17 -16.50 -49.05 -4.09
C ARG A 17 -17.99 -48.73 -4.03
N ALA A 18 -18.62 -49.03 -2.89
CA ALA A 18 -19.98 -48.61 -2.61
C ALA A 18 -19.99 -47.13 -2.18
N ASN A 19 -20.70 -46.30 -2.94
CA ASN A 19 -20.92 -44.90 -2.65
C ASN A 19 -22.41 -44.68 -2.35
N TYR A 20 -22.73 -44.21 -1.15
CA TYR A 20 -24.10 -43.86 -0.80
C TYR A 20 -24.60 -42.67 -1.62
N ILE A 21 -25.90 -42.65 -1.92
CA ILE A 21 -26.56 -41.50 -2.54
C ILE A 21 -26.67 -40.39 -1.48
N LEU A 22 -25.98 -39.26 -1.71
CA LEU A 22 -25.87 -38.16 -0.73
C LEU A 22 -27.24 -37.56 -0.35
N GLU A 23 -28.20 -37.55 -1.27
CA GLU A 23 -29.53 -36.96 -1.06
C GLU A 23 -30.39 -37.78 -0.09
N GLU A 24 -30.18 -39.09 -0.01
CA GLU A 24 -30.96 -40.02 0.82
C GLU A 24 -30.39 -40.19 2.23
N LEU A 25 -29.15 -39.74 2.45
CA LEU A 25 -28.51 -39.79 3.75
C LEU A 25 -29.05 -38.69 4.69
N PRO A 26 -29.24 -39.00 5.99
CA PRO A 26 -29.60 -38.00 6.99
C PRO A 26 -28.50 -36.92 7.12
N GLU A 27 -28.91 -35.69 7.41
CA GLU A 27 -28.04 -34.49 7.41
C GLU A 27 -26.78 -34.66 8.29
N SER A 28 -26.88 -35.36 9.43
CA SER A 28 -25.73 -35.61 10.31
C SER A 28 -24.68 -36.54 9.70
N VAL A 29 -25.10 -37.50 8.87
CA VAL A 29 -24.22 -38.45 8.20
C VAL A 29 -23.71 -37.84 6.90
N ARG A 30 -24.55 -37.12 6.15
CA ARG A 30 -24.17 -36.37 4.96
C ARG A 30 -23.00 -35.43 5.23
N THR A 31 -23.04 -34.66 6.32
CA THR A 31 -21.94 -33.74 6.68
C THR A 31 -20.62 -34.47 6.97
N ASN A 32 -20.66 -35.68 7.53
CA ASN A 32 -19.46 -36.49 7.77
C ASN A 32 -18.95 -37.15 6.49
N VAL A 33 -19.85 -37.69 5.67
CA VAL A 33 -19.51 -38.25 4.36
C VAL A 33 -18.94 -37.18 3.45
N GLU A 34 -19.53 -35.99 3.37
CA GLU A 34 -18.98 -34.85 2.62
C GLU A 34 -17.59 -34.43 3.10
N LYS A 35 -17.32 -34.45 4.41
CA LYS A 35 -15.97 -34.18 4.94
C LYS A 35 -14.96 -35.24 4.51
N ILE A 36 -15.41 -36.48 4.29
CA ILE A 36 -14.57 -37.61 3.86
C ILE A 36 -14.42 -37.66 2.34
N THR A 37 -15.49 -37.41 1.57
CA THR A 37 -15.49 -37.42 0.10
C THR A 37 -14.85 -36.18 -0.48
N LYS A 38 -14.96 -35.01 0.18
CA LYS A 38 -14.20 -33.80 -0.18
C LYS A 38 -12.71 -33.89 0.19
N ARG A 39 -12.24 -35.00 0.80
CA ARG A 39 -10.81 -35.21 1.08
C ARG A 39 -10.12 -35.88 -0.11
N GLY A 40 -9.65 -35.01 -0.99
CA GLY A 40 -8.47 -35.25 -1.81
C GLY A 40 -7.49 -34.08 -1.82
N THR A 41 -7.93 -32.82 -1.70
CA THR A 41 -7.08 -31.70 -2.15
C THR A 41 -7.20 -30.35 -1.42
N ASN A 42 -7.96 -30.20 -0.32
CA ASN A 42 -8.11 -28.89 0.34
C ASN A 42 -7.60 -28.86 1.80
N ARG A 43 -6.41 -29.40 2.08
CA ARG A 43 -5.74 -29.08 3.34
C ARG A 43 -5.04 -27.73 3.19
N SER A 44 -5.28 -26.80 4.11
CA SER A 44 -4.53 -25.54 4.11
C SER A 44 -3.05 -25.83 4.36
N HIS A 45 -2.18 -24.97 3.82
CA HIS A 45 -0.73 -25.10 3.99
C HIS A 45 -0.33 -25.16 5.47
N GLU A 46 -0.94 -24.32 6.31
CA GLU A 46 -0.68 -24.26 7.74
C GLU A 46 -1.07 -25.56 8.46
N GLN A 47 -2.21 -26.14 8.07
CA GLN A 47 -2.68 -27.39 8.67
C GLN A 47 -1.79 -28.56 8.24
N ALA A 48 -1.43 -28.63 6.95
CA ALA A 48 -0.51 -29.64 6.44
C ALA A 48 0.89 -29.54 7.07
N MET A 49 1.38 -28.33 7.38
CA MET A 49 2.65 -28.14 8.09
C MET A 49 2.62 -28.67 9.53
N LYS A 50 1.46 -28.66 10.20
CA LYS A 50 1.32 -29.13 11.59
C LYS A 50 1.08 -30.63 11.67
N GLU A 51 0.28 -31.18 10.77
CA GLU A 51 -0.19 -32.57 10.83
C GLU A 51 0.70 -33.55 10.06
N ASP A 52 1.44 -33.11 9.04
CA ASP A 52 2.28 -33.96 8.20
C ASP A 52 3.76 -33.56 8.26
N TRP A 53 4.55 -34.38 8.94
CA TRP A 53 5.99 -34.16 9.12
C TRP A 53 6.77 -34.21 7.80
N LYS A 54 6.33 -35.00 6.81
CA LYS A 54 6.97 -35.08 5.49
C LYS A 54 6.68 -33.83 4.69
N TYR A 55 5.43 -33.37 4.69
CA TYR A 55 5.04 -32.12 4.07
C TYR A 55 5.81 -30.95 4.67
N ALA A 56 5.86 -30.85 6.00
CA ALA A 56 6.62 -29.82 6.72
C ALA A 56 8.11 -29.82 6.33
N ASN A 57 8.73 -30.99 6.20
CA ASN A 57 10.16 -31.09 5.88
C ASN A 57 10.51 -30.83 4.40
N THR A 58 9.55 -30.95 3.48
CA THR A 58 9.80 -30.84 2.03
C THR A 58 9.15 -29.59 1.44
N LEU A 59 7.88 -29.71 1.02
CA LEU A 59 7.12 -28.69 0.30
C LEU A 59 6.71 -27.52 1.21
N GLY A 60 6.39 -27.83 2.47
CA GLY A 60 6.02 -26.86 3.51
C GLY A 60 7.05 -25.75 3.66
N LYS A 61 8.29 -26.13 4.03
CA LYS A 61 9.43 -25.21 4.18
C LYS A 61 9.82 -24.46 2.91
N ALA A 62 9.67 -25.09 1.74
CA ALA A 62 9.98 -24.44 0.47
C ALA A 62 8.97 -23.32 0.15
N ASN A 63 7.68 -23.60 0.27
CA ASN A 63 6.63 -22.59 0.05
C ASN A 63 6.68 -21.48 1.10
N ALA A 64 6.90 -21.80 2.38
CA ALA A 64 7.07 -20.80 3.43
C ALA A 64 8.22 -19.82 3.13
N ARG A 65 9.35 -20.31 2.59
CA ARG A 65 10.46 -19.45 2.15
C ARG A 65 10.06 -18.53 0.99
N ARG A 66 9.31 -19.03 0.01
CA ARG A 66 8.86 -18.23 -1.14
C ARG A 66 7.88 -17.14 -0.72
N ILE A 67 6.94 -17.47 0.16
CA ILE A 67 5.99 -16.51 0.73
C ILE A 67 6.76 -15.41 1.47
N LYS A 68 7.69 -15.80 2.36
CA LYS A 68 8.49 -14.83 3.11
C LYS A 68 9.31 -13.90 2.20
N ILE A 69 9.99 -14.43 1.19
CA ILE A 69 10.75 -13.59 0.23
C ILE A 69 9.81 -12.59 -0.45
N HIS A 70 8.61 -13.02 -0.85
CA HIS A 70 7.65 -12.13 -1.47
C HIS A 70 7.13 -11.05 -0.51
N GLU A 71 6.84 -11.42 0.74
CA GLU A 71 6.44 -10.48 1.78
C GLU A 71 7.54 -9.45 2.06
N ASP A 72 8.80 -9.90 2.16
CA ASP A 72 9.95 -9.03 2.35
C ASP A 72 10.11 -8.07 1.15
N GLU A 73 9.96 -8.55 -0.09
CA GLU A 73 9.97 -7.70 -1.30
C GLU A 73 8.86 -6.66 -1.32
N VAL A 74 7.64 -7.04 -0.91
CA VAL A 74 6.50 -6.12 -0.83
C VAL A 74 6.73 -5.07 0.26
N ALA A 75 7.26 -5.48 1.42
CA ALA A 75 7.57 -4.59 2.52
C ALA A 75 8.66 -3.57 2.14
N GLU A 76 9.74 -4.02 1.47
CA GLU A 76 10.80 -3.13 0.98
C GLU A 76 10.27 -2.14 -0.08
N LYS A 77 9.42 -2.59 -1.01
CA LYS A 77 8.77 -1.69 -1.97
C LYS A 77 7.88 -0.65 -1.29
N ALA A 78 7.09 -1.06 -0.30
CA ALA A 78 6.22 -0.16 0.46
C ALA A 78 7.05 0.88 1.23
N LYS A 79 8.15 0.46 1.86
CA LYS A 79 9.08 1.36 2.55
C LYS A 79 9.71 2.37 1.59
N LEU A 80 10.21 1.91 0.45
CA LEU A 80 10.79 2.78 -0.58
C LEU A 80 9.77 3.80 -1.11
N GLN A 81 8.52 3.38 -1.28
CA GLN A 81 7.45 4.28 -1.72
C GLN A 81 7.15 5.35 -0.68
N ARG A 82 7.07 4.98 0.60
CA ARG A 82 6.90 5.93 1.70
C ARG A 82 8.06 6.93 1.78
N GLU A 83 9.31 6.49 1.65
CA GLU A 83 10.47 7.39 1.63
C GLU A 83 10.43 8.37 0.45
N LYS A 84 9.98 7.92 -0.73
CA LYS A 84 9.78 8.79 -1.89
C LYS A 84 8.69 9.83 -1.65
N GLU A 85 7.58 9.42 -1.05
CA GLU A 85 6.48 10.31 -0.69
C GLU A 85 6.91 11.35 0.35
N GLU A 86 7.64 10.93 1.39
CA GLU A 86 8.21 11.84 2.40
C GLU A 86 9.19 12.84 1.78
N ARG A 87 10.06 12.38 0.86
CA ARG A 87 11.00 13.25 0.14
C ARG A 87 10.28 14.22 -0.81
N ALA A 88 9.25 13.76 -1.51
CA ALA A 88 8.42 14.60 -2.36
C ALA A 88 7.65 15.64 -1.54
N ALA A 89 7.10 15.25 -0.39
CA ALA A 89 6.43 16.15 0.55
C ALA A 89 7.40 17.22 1.09
N LEU A 90 8.64 16.85 1.44
CA LEU A 90 9.67 17.79 1.87
C LEU A 90 10.03 18.79 0.77
N MET A 91 10.20 18.33 -0.48
CA MET A 91 10.46 19.22 -1.62
C MET A 91 9.28 20.16 -1.92
N MET A 92 8.05 19.66 -1.81
CA MET A 92 6.85 20.49 -1.96
C MET A 92 6.74 21.52 -0.84
N LYS A 93 7.05 21.14 0.41
CA LYS A 93 7.10 22.06 1.56
C LYS A 93 8.17 23.13 1.38
N ALA A 94 9.39 22.74 0.98
CA ALA A 94 10.47 23.68 0.68
C ALA A 94 10.14 24.65 -0.48
N ARG A 95 9.30 24.24 -1.42
CA ARG A 95 8.78 25.09 -2.50
C ARG A 95 7.61 25.98 -2.07
N ARG A 96 6.81 25.56 -1.09
CA ARG A 96 5.62 26.28 -0.60
C ARG A 96 5.93 27.27 0.51
N ASP A 97 6.98 27.05 1.29
CA ASP A 97 7.41 28.01 2.30
C ASP A 97 8.17 29.15 1.59
N PRO A 98 7.58 30.36 1.40
CA PRO A 98 8.43 31.52 1.21
C PRO A 98 9.27 31.59 2.47
N LYS A 99 10.58 31.39 2.33
CA LYS A 99 11.55 31.62 3.39
C LYS A 99 11.43 33.11 3.74
N ARG A 100 10.49 33.47 4.62
CA ARG A 100 10.48 34.75 5.32
C ARG A 100 11.68 34.67 6.25
N ILE A 101 12.85 34.86 5.67
CA ILE A 101 14.03 35.20 6.41
C ILE A 101 13.71 36.61 6.92
N GLU A 102 13.22 36.72 8.15
CA GLU A 102 13.03 37.98 8.87
C GLU A 102 14.39 38.63 9.17
N ARG A 103 15.22 38.87 8.15
CA ARG A 103 16.50 39.56 8.28
C ARG A 103 16.56 40.87 7.51
N ASP A 104 15.61 41.13 6.61
CA ASP A 104 15.70 42.28 5.69
C ASP A 104 14.71 43.43 6.01
N TYR A 105 13.97 43.38 7.12
CA TYR A 105 12.96 44.42 7.45
C TYR A 105 13.24 45.26 8.69
N CYS A 106 14.45 45.22 9.26
CA CYS A 106 14.84 46.14 10.34
C CYS A 106 16.21 46.76 10.05
N PHE A 107 16.23 47.76 9.17
CA PHE A 107 17.30 48.74 9.15
C PHE A 107 16.95 49.81 10.19
N TRP A 108 17.77 49.96 11.23
CA TRP A 108 17.73 51.15 12.07
C TRP A 108 18.35 52.29 11.25
N THR A 109 17.51 53.09 10.59
CA THR A 109 17.97 54.34 10.00
C THR A 109 18.17 55.35 11.13
N ASN A 110 19.42 55.74 11.36
CA ASN A 110 19.77 56.79 12.30
C ASN A 110 19.11 58.10 11.83
N ALA A 111 18.17 58.65 12.60
CA ALA A 111 17.41 59.86 12.23
C ALA A 111 18.29 61.11 12.05
N HIS A 112 19.57 61.03 12.41
CA HIS A 112 20.55 62.12 12.30
C HIS A 112 21.44 62.03 11.06
N GLU A 113 21.31 60.98 10.24
CA GLU A 113 22.04 60.87 8.98
C GLU A 113 21.16 61.31 7.82
N ILE A 114 21.48 62.45 7.21
CA ILE A 114 20.94 62.86 5.91
C ILE A 114 21.54 61.92 4.86
N THR A 115 21.00 60.71 4.78
CA THR A 115 21.33 59.78 3.71
C THR A 115 20.55 60.21 2.48
N ASN A 116 21.27 60.69 1.46
CA ASN A 116 20.68 60.90 0.15
C ASN A 116 20.21 59.52 -0.35
N TYR A 117 18.91 59.36 -0.54
CA TYR A 117 18.29 58.13 -1.09
C TYR A 117 18.67 57.84 -2.56
N TRP A 118 19.72 58.47 -3.07
CA TRP A 118 20.18 58.41 -4.45
C TRP A 118 21.70 58.25 -4.45
N ASP A 119 22.19 57.18 -5.07
CA ASP A 119 23.62 56.89 -5.18
C ASP A 119 24.35 57.90 -6.10
N SER A 120 23.61 58.70 -6.87
CA SER A 120 24.11 59.80 -7.70
C SER A 120 23.03 60.83 -8.06
N ILE A 121 23.44 62.03 -8.49
CA ILE A 121 22.54 63.06 -9.03
C ILE A 121 21.77 62.56 -10.26
N GLU A 122 22.43 61.74 -11.10
CA GLU A 122 21.81 61.14 -12.29
C GLU A 122 20.66 60.20 -11.92
N ASP A 123 20.76 59.47 -10.81
CA ASP A 123 19.67 58.61 -10.33
C ASP A 123 18.45 59.38 -9.85
N TYR A 124 18.67 60.50 -9.17
CA TYR A 124 17.60 61.42 -8.79
C TYR A 124 16.85 61.94 -10.03
N GLU A 125 17.56 62.33 -11.08
CA GLU A 125 16.96 62.82 -12.32
C GLU A 125 16.18 61.74 -13.07
N ARG A 126 16.72 60.52 -13.16
CA ARG A 126 16.03 59.36 -13.76
C ARG A 126 14.70 59.07 -13.05
N TYR A 127 14.67 59.10 -11.73
CA TYR A 127 13.47 58.85 -10.95
C TYR A 127 12.42 59.96 -11.10
N LYS A 128 12.85 61.22 -11.04
CA LYS A 128 11.98 62.40 -11.26
C LYS A 128 11.32 62.36 -12.63
N ASN A 129 12.03 61.88 -13.65
CA ASN A 129 11.51 61.76 -15.02
C ASN A 129 10.55 60.57 -15.18
N LYS A 130 10.73 59.45 -14.46
CA LYS A 130 9.77 58.33 -14.46
C LYS A 130 8.39 58.72 -13.91
N LYS A 131 8.32 59.56 -12.87
CA LYS A 131 7.05 60.03 -12.30
C LYS A 131 6.25 60.97 -13.23
N LYS A 132 6.86 61.49 -14.29
CA LYS A 132 6.20 62.39 -15.26
C LYS A 132 5.51 61.67 -16.41
N LYS A 133 5.60 60.33 -16.52
CA LYS A 133 4.80 59.59 -17.52
C LYS A 133 3.33 59.61 -17.09
N LYS A 134 2.57 60.57 -17.63
CA LYS A 134 1.11 60.60 -17.50
C LYS A 134 0.55 59.34 -18.17
N PHE A 135 -0.30 58.63 -17.45
CA PHE A 135 -1.08 57.51 -17.98
C PHE A 135 -1.93 58.02 -19.16
N GLN A 136 -1.60 57.63 -20.38
CA GLN A 136 -2.52 57.75 -21.50
C GLN A 136 -3.42 56.52 -21.46
N GLY A 137 -4.64 56.70 -20.96
CA GLY A 137 -5.67 55.68 -21.02
C GLY A 137 -6.00 55.33 -22.47
N TYR A 138 -6.32 54.06 -22.71
CA TYR A 138 -6.79 53.58 -24.00
C TYR A 138 -8.22 54.09 -24.23
N TYR A 139 -8.39 54.98 -25.21
CA TYR A 139 -9.68 55.29 -25.84
C TYR A 139 -9.74 54.59 -27.19
#